data_AF-A0A948CXH8-F1
#
_entry.id   AF-A0A948CXH8-F1
#
_cell.length_a   1.000
_cell.length_b   1.000
_cell.length_c   1.000
_cell.angle_alpha   90.00
_cell.angle_beta   90.00
_cell.angle_gamma   90.00
#
_symmetry.space_group_name_H-M   'P 1'
#
loop_
_entity.id
_entity.type
_entity.pdbx_description
1 polymer ?
#
loop_
_entity_poly.entity_id
_entity_poly.type
_entity_poly.pdbx_seq_one_letter_code
_entity_poly.pdbx_strand_id
1 'polypeptide(L)' 'NSERIEITHRAHSRDLFAIGALKAAKWVLNKPAGFYSMQDVLLRP' A
#
# COMPACT_ATOMS: atom_id res chain seq x y z
N ASN A 1 -12.87 27.05 -21.29
CA ASN A 1 -11.78 26.27 -20.65
C ASN A 1 -12.38 25.04 -20.01
N SER A 2 -12.03 23.86 -20.52
CA SER A 2 -12.54 22.57 -20.04
C SER A 2 -11.34 21.68 -19.73
N GLU A 3 -10.83 21.79 -18.51
CA GLU A 3 -9.72 20.97 -18.03
C GLU A 3 -10.26 19.86 -17.11
N ARG A 4 -9.77 18.63 -17.27
CA ARG A 4 -10.18 17.46 -16.48
C ARG A 4 -8.95 16.63 -16.15
N ILE A 5 -8.75 16.35 -14.86
CA ILE A 5 -7.74 15.44 -14.35
C ILE A 5 -8.44 14.23 -13.72
N GLU A 6 -8.02 13.03 -14.09
CA GLU A 6 -8.54 11.78 -13.54
C GLU A 6 -7.42 10.92 -12.97
N ILE A 7 -7.68 10.33 -11.80
CA ILE A 7 -6.83 9.30 -11.19
C ILE A 7 -7.70 8.08 -10.96
N THR A 8 -7.39 6.99 -11.65
CA THR A 8 -8.13 5.72 -11.57
C THR A 8 -7.18 4.59 -11.21
N HIS A 9 -7.56 3.80 -10.21
CA HIS A 9 -6.92 2.52 -9.90
C HIS A 9 -7.87 1.36 -10.23
N ARG A 10 -7.37 0.36 -10.95
CA ARG A 10 -8.12 -0.87 -11.27
C ARG A 10 -7.31 -2.06 -10.81
N ALA A 11 -7.94 -2.95 -10.05
CA ALA A 11 -7.37 -4.24 -9.65
C ALA A 11 -8.07 -5.35 -10.42
N HIS A 12 -7.30 -6.18 -11.13
CA HIS A 12 -7.83 -7.30 -11.93
C HIS A 12 -8.09 -8.56 -11.10
N SER A 13 -7.45 -8.68 -9.93
CA SER A 13 -7.64 -9.79 -8.99
C SER A 13 -7.35 -9.32 -7.56
N ARG A 14 -7.81 -10.11 -6.58
CA ARG A 14 -7.54 -9.86 -5.15
C ARG A 14 -6.11 -10.21 -4.73
N ASP A 15 -5.35 -10.91 -5.57
CA ASP A 15 -3.99 -11.35 -5.26
C ASP A 15 -3.06 -10.15 -5.04
N LEU A 16 -3.32 -9.02 -5.71
CA LEU A 16 -2.60 -7.77 -5.50
C LEU A 16 -2.64 -7.31 -4.03
N PHE A 17 -3.78 -7.48 -3.36
CA PHE A 17 -3.91 -7.13 -1.94
C PHE A 17 -3.18 -8.14 -1.05
N ALA A 18 -3.21 -9.43 -1.40
CA ALA A 18 -2.47 -10.47 -0.67
C ALA A 18 -0.96 -10.23 -0.75
N ILE A 19 -0.44 -9.87 -1.92
CA ILE A 19 0.96 -9.48 -2.10
C ILE A 19 1.30 -8.26 -1.24
N GLY A 20 0.42 -7.25 -1.17
CA GLY A 20 0.57 -6.10 -0.28
C GLY A 20 0.65 -6.48 1.20
N ALA A 21 -0.22 -7.39 1.65
CA ALA A 21 -0.21 -7.91 3.01
C ALA A 21 1.08 -8.68 3.32
N LEU A 22 1.58 -9.50 2.38
CA LEU A 22 2.86 -10.21 2.54
C LEU A 22 4.05 -9.24 2.63
N LYS A 23 4.02 -8.14 1.86
CA LYS A 23 5.03 -7.07 1.99
C LYS A 23 4.99 -6.41 3.37
N ALA A 24 3.79 -6.05 3.86
CA ALA A 24 3.61 -5.48 5.19
C ALA A 24 4.11 -6.42 6.30
N ALA A 25 3.79 -7.72 6.19
CA ALA A 25 4.24 -8.74 7.13
C ALA A 25 5.78 -8.86 7.18
N LYS A 26 6.46 -8.77 6.03
CA LYS A 26 7.94 -8.75 6.00
C LYS A 26 8.53 -7.45 6.56
N TRP A 27 7.90 -6.32 6.25
CA TRP A 27 8.37 -5.00 6.68
C TRP A 27 8.29 -4.83 8.21
N VAL A 28 7.23 -5.34 8.85
CA VAL A 28 6.97 -5.10 10.29
C VAL A 28 7.92 -5.86 11.23
N LEU A 29 8.61 -6.91 10.76
CA LEU A 29 9.43 -7.80 11.60
C LEU A 29 10.47 -7.07 12.46
N ASN A 30 11.00 -5.93 11.99
CA ASN A 30 12.04 -5.16 12.68
C ASN A 30 11.56 -3.77 13.12
N LYS A 31 10.25 -3.57 13.25
CA LYS A 31 9.68 -2.27 13.64
C LYS A 31 9.24 -2.32 15.11
N PRO A 32 9.34 -1.20 15.85
CA PRO A 32 8.89 -1.14 17.24
C PRO A 32 7.38 -1.41 17.33
N ALA A 33 6.87 -1.71 18.52
CA ALA A 33 5.43 -1.85 18.73
C ALA A 33 4.72 -0.52 18.38
N GLY A 34 3.68 -0.60 17.56
CA GLY A 34 2.95 0.57 17.09
C GLY A 34 1.81 0.20 16.14
N PHE A 35 0.97 1.18 15.83
CA PHE A 35 -0.08 1.05 14.83
C PHE A 35 0.42 1.61 13.50
N TYR A 36 0.50 0.74 12.48
CA TYR A 36 1.08 1.06 11.18
C TYR A 36 0.04 0.97 10.07
N SER A 37 0.27 1.75 9.02
CA SER A 37 -0.55 1.81 7.81
C SER A 37 0.25 1.35 6.58
N MET A 38 -0.42 1.17 5.45
CA MET A 38 0.27 0.91 4.18
C MET A 38 1.11 2.11 3.71
N GLN A 39 0.84 3.34 4.17
CA GLN A 39 1.73 4.47 3.92
C GLN A 39 3.10 4.25 4.58
N ASP A 40 3.15 3.66 5.78
CA ASP A 40 4.41 3.32 6.44
C ASP A 40 5.18 2.25 5.66
N VAL A 41 4.46 1.24 5.17
CA VAL A 41 5.05 0.13 4.41
C VAL A 41 5.57 0.58 3.04
N LEU A 42 4.89 1.53 2.38
CA LEU A 42 5.17 1.89 0.98
C LEU A 42 6.05 3.13 0.82
N LEU A 43 6.03 4.05 1.78
CA LEU A 43 6.64 5.38 1.62
C LEU A 43 7.73 5.68 2.65
N ARG A 44 7.93 4.80 3.65
CA ARG A 44 8.96 4.99 4.68
C ARG A 44 10.01 3.87 4.59
N PRO A 45 11.31 4.20 4.71
CA PRO A 45 12.40 3.22 4.66
C PRO A 45 12.39 2.22 5.84
#